data_AF-A0AAU5TWM3-F1
#
_entry.id   AF-A0AAU5TWM3-F1
#
_cell.length_a   1.000
_cell.length_b   1.000
_cell.length_c   1.000
_cell.angle_alpha   90.00
_cell.angle_beta   90.00
_cell.angle_gamma   90.00
#
_symmetry.space_group_name_H-M   'P 1'
#
loop_
_entity.id
_entity.type
_entity.pdbx_description
1 polymer ?
#
loop_
_entity_poly.entity_id
_entity_poly.type
_entity_poly.pdbx_seq_one_letter_code
_entity_poly.pdbx_strand_id
1 'polypeptide(L)'
;MSPVPPPPPPPASPTAVRLSLAAQPSYGRMPRLIDGAWWPHSYDLTSELPKLLAGLPPTWGQIGSVTVNGAGWSPFPGRMLVANQVVRLHLTNHPQAPPTVCLLTPGHGRWDLLVIAPDTAQAEAGQLMDAAARGTTMGDGGGQAA
;
A
#
# COMPACT_ATOMS: atom_id res chain seq x y z
N MET A 1 44.02 -9.06 5.00
CA MET A 1 43.00 -7.99 4.98
C MET A 1 41.66 -8.65 4.73
N SER A 2 40.83 -8.80 5.76
CA SER A 2 39.50 -9.44 5.61
C SER A 2 38.46 -8.40 5.20
N PRO A 3 37.56 -8.71 4.24
CA PRO A 3 36.50 -7.78 3.85
C PRO A 3 35.48 -7.61 4.97
N VAL A 4 35.14 -6.37 5.28
CA VAL A 4 34.09 -6.01 6.24
C VAL A 4 32.73 -6.48 5.70
N PRO A 5 31.91 -7.20 6.48
CA PRO A 5 30.56 -7.55 6.05
C PRO A 5 29.70 -6.28 5.88
N PRO A 6 28.79 -6.22 4.89
CA PRO A 6 27.89 -5.08 4.75
C PRO A 6 27.03 -4.94 6.02
N PRO A 7 26.73 -3.71 6.47
CA PRO A 7 25.86 -3.51 7.62
C PRO A 7 24.49 -4.15 7.36
N PRO A 8 23.87 -4.82 8.36
CA PRO A 8 22.49 -5.26 8.21
C PRO A 8 21.60 -4.04 7.94
N PRO A 9 20.53 -4.17 7.14
CA PRO A 9 19.55 -3.11 6.99
C PRO A 9 19.04 -2.72 8.40
N PRO A 10 18.79 -1.43 8.67
CA PRO A 10 18.36 -0.99 9.99
C PRO A 10 17.10 -1.76 10.42
N PRO A 11 16.96 -2.11 11.71
CA PRO A 11 15.73 -2.72 12.20
C PRO A 11 14.58 -1.74 11.92
N ALA A 12 13.63 -2.16 11.09
CA ALA A 12 12.41 -1.42 10.85
C ALA A 12 11.76 -1.14 12.21
N SER A 13 11.54 0.14 12.52
CA SER A 13 10.93 0.59 13.77
C SER A 13 9.66 -0.24 14.04
N PRO A 14 9.44 -0.75 15.27
CA PRO A 14 8.26 -1.59 15.58
C PRO A 14 6.92 -0.83 15.50
N THR A 15 6.95 0.46 15.15
CA THR A 15 5.80 1.34 14.89
C THR A 15 5.76 1.83 13.43
N ALA A 16 6.68 1.36 12.59
CA ALA A 16 6.70 1.70 11.17
C ALA A 16 5.53 1.01 10.48
N VAL A 17 4.77 1.78 9.72
CA VAL A 17 3.75 1.20 8.85
C VAL A 17 4.47 0.28 7.85
N ARG A 18 3.95 -0.94 7.63
CA ARG A 18 4.53 -1.89 6.70
C ARG A 18 4.06 -1.54 5.28
N LEU A 19 4.72 -0.56 4.69
CA LEU A 19 4.39 0.01 3.39
C LEU A 19 5.59 -0.14 2.44
N SER A 20 5.30 -0.62 1.23
CA SER A 20 6.25 -0.79 0.15
C SER A 20 5.74 0.00 -1.05
N LEU A 21 6.40 1.10 -1.41
CA LEU A 21 6.00 1.94 -2.53
C LEU A 21 6.88 1.65 -3.75
N ALA A 22 6.28 1.64 -4.93
CA ALA A 22 7.04 1.53 -6.16
C ALA A 22 7.91 2.79 -6.36
N ALA A 23 9.21 2.59 -6.56
CA ALA A 23 10.16 3.66 -6.80
C ALA A 23 10.05 4.15 -8.25
N GLN A 24 8.98 4.91 -8.57
CA GLN A 24 8.85 5.90 -9.66
C GLN A 24 7.36 6.22 -9.90
N PRO A 25 6.88 7.45 -9.63
CA PRO A 25 5.66 7.95 -10.24
C PRO A 25 5.98 8.30 -11.69
N SER A 26 5.87 7.33 -12.59
CA SER A 26 6.06 7.57 -14.02
C SER A 26 4.87 8.36 -14.55
N TYR A 27 4.98 9.69 -14.47
CA TYR A 27 4.17 10.62 -15.25
C TYR A 27 4.17 10.14 -16.71
N GLY A 28 3.03 9.61 -17.18
CA GLY A 28 2.78 9.39 -18.59
C GLY A 28 3.25 8.08 -19.24
N ARG A 29 3.56 7.00 -18.52
CA ARG A 29 3.81 5.70 -19.19
C ARG A 29 3.18 4.51 -18.47
N MET A 30 2.06 4.07 -19.06
CA MET A 30 1.21 2.91 -18.71
C MET A 30 0.42 3.07 -17.39
N PRO A 31 -0.87 2.70 -17.35
CA PRO A 31 -1.60 2.65 -16.10
C PRO A 31 -1.02 1.52 -15.25
N ARG A 32 -0.11 1.83 -14.33
CA ARG A 32 0.16 0.91 -13.22
C ARG A 32 -1.13 0.84 -12.40
N LEU A 33 -1.69 -0.36 -12.29
CA LEU A 33 -2.91 -0.57 -11.49
C LEU A 33 -2.65 -0.42 -9.98
N ILE A 34 -1.39 -0.47 -9.54
CA ILE A 34 -0.97 -0.48 -8.14
C ILE A 34 0.33 0.33 -8.00
N ASP A 35 0.32 1.37 -7.15
CA ASP A 35 1.43 2.26 -6.80
C ASP A 35 2.27 1.75 -5.61
N GLY A 36 1.79 0.74 -4.90
CA GLY A 36 2.50 0.11 -3.79
C GLY A 36 1.72 -0.99 -3.11
N ALA A 37 2.28 -1.56 -2.05
CA ALA A 37 1.62 -2.52 -1.18
C ALA A 37 1.66 -2.03 0.27
N TRP A 38 0.58 -2.28 0.97
CA TRP A 38 0.40 -1.96 2.37
C TRP A 38 -0.04 -3.21 3.12
N TRP A 39 0.68 -3.56 4.19
CA TRP A 39 0.35 -4.65 5.08
C TRP A 39 -0.11 -4.09 6.43
N PRO A 40 -1.42 -3.93 6.63
CA PRO A 40 -1.96 -3.56 7.93
C PRO A 40 -1.56 -4.57 9.01
N HIS A 41 -1.44 -4.09 10.25
CA HIS A 41 -1.32 -4.99 11.41
C HIS A 41 -2.67 -5.59 11.84
N SER A 42 -3.77 -4.91 11.50
CA SER A 42 -5.13 -5.33 11.84
C SER A 42 -6.12 -4.78 10.82
N TYR A 43 -7.30 -5.39 10.72
CA TYR A 43 -8.40 -4.88 9.90
C TYR A 43 -9.12 -3.66 10.53
N ASP A 44 -8.57 -3.08 11.59
CA ASP A 44 -9.08 -1.85 12.18
C ASP A 44 -8.56 -0.62 11.43
N LEU A 45 -9.36 -0.12 10.48
CA LEU A 45 -8.97 1.01 9.65
C LEU A 45 -8.73 2.28 10.47
N THR A 46 -9.42 2.44 11.61
CA THR A 46 -9.31 3.65 12.45
C THR A 46 -7.96 3.81 13.12
N SER A 47 -7.36 2.70 13.55
CA SER A 47 -6.03 2.66 14.16
C SER A 47 -4.91 2.62 13.12
N GLU A 48 -5.21 2.07 11.94
CA GLU A 48 -4.24 1.85 10.89
C GLU A 48 -4.07 3.06 9.95
N LEU A 49 -5.15 3.81 9.66
CA LEU A 49 -5.10 5.01 8.81
C LEU A 49 -4.08 6.05 9.27
N PRO A 50 -4.04 6.46 10.55
CA PRO A 50 -3.06 7.43 11.01
C PRO A 50 -1.62 6.98 10.78
N LYS A 51 -1.35 5.68 10.95
CA LYS A 51 -0.03 5.09 10.72
C LYS A 51 0.30 5.05 9.23
N LEU A 52 -0.67 4.70 8.40
CA LEU A 52 -0.54 4.74 6.94
C LEU A 52 -0.20 6.14 6.48
N LEU A 53 -1.00 7.14 6.83
CA LEU A 53 -0.75 8.52 6.42
C LEU A 53 0.59 9.07 6.94
N ALA A 54 1.02 8.66 8.14
CA ALA A 54 2.33 9.05 8.68
C ALA A 54 3.51 8.42 7.93
N GLY A 55 3.33 7.24 7.32
CA GLY A 55 4.36 6.57 6.52
C GLY A 55 4.34 6.91 5.03
N LEU A 56 3.32 7.62 4.55
CA LEU A 56 3.25 8.08 3.17
C LEU A 56 4.27 9.21 2.92
N PRO A 57 4.89 9.26 1.74
CA PRO A 57 5.80 10.33 1.39
C PRO A 57 5.03 11.66 1.28
N PRO A 58 5.63 12.78 1.72
CA PRO A 58 4.98 14.10 1.65
C PRO A 58 4.66 14.55 0.22
N THR A 59 5.25 13.90 -0.79
CA THR A 59 5.01 14.16 -2.22
C THR A 59 3.62 13.75 -2.70
N TRP A 60 2.90 12.89 -1.96
CA TRP A 60 1.52 12.48 -2.31
C TRP A 60 0.48 13.51 -1.87
N GLY A 61 0.87 14.47 -1.03
CA GLY A 61 0.00 15.52 -0.52
C GLY A 61 -0.98 15.05 0.56
N GLN A 62 -2.04 15.83 0.76
CA GLN A 62 -3.06 15.56 1.79
C GLN A 62 -4.14 14.62 1.26
N ILE A 63 -4.27 13.44 1.85
CA ILE A 63 -5.28 12.46 1.44
C ILE A 63 -6.68 12.95 1.84
N GLY A 64 -7.52 13.25 0.85
CA GLY A 64 -8.89 13.72 1.07
C GLY A 64 -9.91 12.58 1.19
N SER A 65 -9.66 11.46 0.51
CA SER A 65 -10.54 10.28 0.55
C SER A 65 -9.73 8.99 0.49
N VAL A 66 -10.21 7.98 1.20
CA VAL A 66 -9.66 6.63 1.22
C VAL A 66 -10.77 5.65 0.92
N THR A 67 -10.58 4.85 -0.11
CA THR A 67 -11.49 3.76 -0.47
C THR A 67 -10.78 2.45 -0.24
N VAL A 68 -11.31 1.62 0.65
CA VAL A 68 -10.76 0.30 0.94
C VAL A 68 -11.65 -0.75 0.29
N ASN A 69 -11.04 -1.66 -0.45
CA ASN A 69 -11.68 -2.82 -1.04
C ASN A 69 -11.36 -4.06 -0.21
N GLY A 70 -12.39 -4.79 0.22
CA GLY A 70 -12.25 -6.08 0.89
C GLY A 70 -13.28 -6.30 2.00
N ALA A 71 -13.72 -7.54 2.14
CA ALA A 71 -14.78 -7.92 3.07
C ALA A 71 -14.33 -8.02 4.55
N GLY A 72 -13.06 -7.77 4.85
CA GLY A 72 -12.46 -8.02 6.17
C GLY A 72 -12.37 -6.81 7.10
N TRP A 73 -12.65 -5.59 6.62
CA TRP A 73 -12.46 -4.37 7.40
C TRP A 73 -13.49 -4.23 8.54
N SER A 74 -13.00 -3.87 9.73
CA SER A 74 -13.83 -3.53 10.90
C SER A 74 -14.74 -2.33 10.58
N PRO A 75 -15.95 -2.22 11.17
CA PRO A 75 -16.81 -1.07 10.96
C PRO A 75 -16.09 0.25 11.31
N PHE A 76 -16.04 1.16 10.34
CA PHE A 76 -15.40 2.47 10.48
C PHE A 76 -16.37 3.61 10.15
N PRO A 77 -16.17 4.81 10.71
CA PRO A 77 -16.99 5.96 10.36
C PRO A 77 -16.74 6.38 8.91
N GLY A 78 -17.76 6.84 8.18
CA GLY A 78 -17.58 7.29 6.79
C GLY A 78 -16.68 8.54 6.63
N ARG A 79 -16.28 9.19 7.73
CA ARG A 79 -15.33 10.30 7.76
C ARG A 79 -14.52 10.25 9.05
N MET A 80 -13.25 10.62 8.97
CA MET A 80 -12.33 10.64 10.09
C MET A 80 -11.43 11.87 10.04
N LEU A 81 -11.12 12.45 11.20
CA LEU A 81 -10.10 13.47 11.30
C LEU A 81 -8.75 12.80 11.54
N VAL A 82 -7.83 12.90 10.57
CA VAL A 82 -6.47 12.33 10.68
C VAL A 82 -5.46 13.42 10.38
N ALA A 83 -4.47 13.62 11.25
CA ALA A 83 -3.45 14.67 11.05
C ALA A 83 -4.04 16.05 10.67
N ASN A 84 -5.09 16.47 11.39
CA ASN A 84 -5.82 17.73 11.16
C ASN A 84 -6.49 17.86 9.77
N GLN A 85 -6.73 16.76 9.06
CA GLN A 85 -7.46 16.72 7.79
C GLN A 85 -8.66 15.77 7.87
N VAL A 86 -9.78 16.13 7.25
CA VAL A 86 -10.96 15.26 7.20
C VAL A 86 -10.82 14.31 6.03
N VAL A 87 -10.60 13.05 6.33
CA VAL A 87 -10.47 11.96 5.38
C VAL A 87 -11.81 11.25 5.24
N ARG A 88 -12.34 11.15 4.02
CA ARG A 88 -13.57 10.40 3.75
C ARG A 88 -13.24 8.92 3.57
N LEU A 89 -13.93 8.04 4.29
CA LEU A 89 -13.71 6.61 4.25
C LEU A 89 -14.83 5.92 3.49
N HIS A 90 -14.44 5.12 2.49
CA HIS A 90 -15.35 4.37 1.65
C HIS A 90 -14.98 2.89 1.72
N LEU A 91 -15.96 2.04 1.95
CA LEU A 91 -15.82 0.59 1.84
C LEU A 91 -16.36 0.17 0.47
N THR A 92 -15.55 -0.55 -0.29
CA THR A 92 -16.00 -1.33 -1.44
C THR A 92 -15.87 -2.81 -1.10
N ASN A 93 -16.93 -3.57 -1.38
CA ASN A 93 -16.95 -5.00 -1.13
C ASN A 93 -16.99 -5.72 -2.47
N HIS A 94 -15.83 -5.83 -3.12
CA HIS A 94 -15.68 -6.67 -4.31
C HIS A 94 -15.00 -7.98 -3.90
N PRO A 95 -15.76 -9.06 -3.61
CA PRO A 95 -15.19 -10.32 -3.15
C PRO A 95 -14.32 -11.02 -4.21
N GLN A 96 -14.48 -10.67 -5.49
CA GLN A 96 -13.67 -11.20 -6.58
C GLN A 96 -12.41 -10.36 -6.88
N ALA A 97 -12.30 -9.15 -6.31
CA ALA A 97 -11.16 -8.29 -6.55
C ALA A 97 -10.17 -8.41 -5.39
N PRO A 98 -8.85 -8.31 -5.66
CA PRO A 98 -7.85 -8.29 -4.61
C PRO A 98 -8.12 -7.13 -3.64
N PRO A 99 -7.84 -7.32 -2.34
CA PRO A 99 -8.02 -6.26 -1.37
C PRO A 99 -7.03 -5.12 -1.68
N THR A 100 -7.56 -3.92 -1.87
CA THR A 100 -6.80 -2.73 -2.30
C THR A 100 -7.27 -1.51 -1.53
N VAL A 101 -6.41 -0.51 -1.38
CA VAL A 101 -6.70 0.79 -0.77
C VAL A 101 -6.37 1.86 -1.78
N CYS A 102 -7.40 2.57 -2.23
CA CYS A 102 -7.29 3.71 -3.11
C CYS A 102 -7.29 4.99 -2.29
N LEU A 103 -6.18 5.71 -2.32
CA LEU A 103 -6.02 7.02 -1.69
C LEU A 103 -6.22 8.10 -2.76
N LEU A 104 -7.09 9.07 -2.48
CA LEU A 104 -7.36 10.19 -3.36
C LEU A 104 -6.91 11.48 -2.69
N THR A 105 -6.02 12.20 -3.37
CA THR A 105 -5.57 13.53 -2.95
C THR A 105 -6.11 14.56 -3.93
N PRO A 106 -6.92 15.51 -3.45
CA PRO A 106 -7.37 16.61 -4.28
C PRO A 106 -6.16 17.39 -4.83
N GLY A 107 -6.04 17.44 -6.16
CA GLY A 107 -5.00 18.20 -6.86
C GLY A 107 -3.68 17.46 -7.12
N HIS A 108 -3.47 16.26 -6.59
CA HIS A 108 -2.26 15.45 -6.88
C HIS A 108 -2.57 14.12 -7.59
N GLY A 109 -3.78 13.55 -7.41
CA GLY A 109 -4.19 12.35 -8.14
C GLY A 109 -4.76 11.25 -7.24
N ARG A 110 -4.67 10.02 -7.74
CA ARG A 110 -5.11 8.77 -7.11
C ARG A 110 -3.91 7.85 -6.98
N TRP A 111 -3.76 7.21 -5.81
CA TRP A 111 -2.78 6.15 -5.57
C TRP A 111 -3.51 4.89 -5.15
N ASP A 112 -3.16 3.77 -5.78
CA ASP A 112 -3.73 2.46 -5.43
C ASP A 112 -2.68 1.61 -4.73
N LEU A 113 -2.99 1.17 -3.51
CA LEU A 113 -2.14 0.29 -2.71
C LEU A 113 -2.77 -1.09 -2.64
N LEU A 114 -1.99 -2.14 -2.90
CA LEU A 114 -2.41 -3.51 -2.62
C LEU A 114 -2.44 -3.73 -1.10
N VAL A 115 -3.53 -4.25 -0.57
CA VAL A 115 -3.62 -4.61 0.85
C VAL A 115 -3.22 -6.07 1.00
N ILE A 116 -2.20 -6.32 1.82
CA ILE A 116 -1.83 -7.69 2.20
C ILE A 116 -2.56 -8.01 3.51
N ALA A 117 -3.22 -9.16 3.59
CA ALA A 117 -3.94 -9.52 4.81
C ALA A 117 -2.97 -9.59 6.01
N PRO A 118 -3.36 -9.12 7.21
CA PRO A 118 -2.53 -9.25 8.42
C PRO A 118 -2.17 -10.71 8.75
N ASP A 119 -3.03 -11.66 8.35
CA ASP A 119 -2.84 -13.11 8.52
C ASP A 119 -1.89 -13.73 7.48
N THR A 120 -1.55 -13.01 6.40
CA THR A 120 -0.63 -13.51 5.38
C THR A 120 0.75 -13.80 5.97
N ALA A 121 1.32 -14.96 5.64
CA ALA A 121 2.63 -15.37 6.11
C ALA A 121 3.71 -14.35 5.73
N GLN A 122 4.63 -14.05 6.64
CA GLN A 122 5.64 -13.00 6.45
C GLN A 122 6.47 -13.17 5.16
N ALA A 123 6.78 -14.41 4.78
CA ALA A 123 7.51 -14.71 3.55
C ALA A 123 6.70 -14.38 2.29
N GLU A 124 5.38 -14.61 2.31
CA GLU A 124 4.49 -14.27 1.20
C GLU A 124 4.22 -12.77 1.16
N ALA A 125 3.97 -12.15 2.31
CA ALA A 125 3.82 -10.70 2.44
C ALA A 125 5.05 -9.95 1.92
N GLY A 126 6.26 -10.44 2.24
CA GLY A 126 7.51 -9.89 1.74
C GLY A 126 7.62 -9.99 0.21
N GLN A 127 7.23 -11.12 -0.38
CA GLN A 127 7.22 -11.29 -1.83
C GLN A 127 6.20 -10.37 -2.52
N LEU A 128 5.00 -10.21 -1.96
CA LEU A 128 3.98 -9.30 -2.49
C LEU A 128 4.43 -7.84 -2.40
N MET A 129 5.05 -7.45 -1.29
CA MET A 129 5.62 -6.10 -1.13
C MET A 129 6.75 -5.80 -2.10
N ASP A 130 7.62 -6.78 -2.34
CA ASP A 130 8.73 -6.66 -3.27
C ASP A 130 8.22 -6.63 -4.73
N ALA A 131 7.22 -7.45 -5.06
CA ALA A 131 6.55 -7.43 -6.36
C ALA A 131 5.84 -6.09 -6.64
N ALA A 132 5.18 -5.52 -5.62
CA ALA A 132 4.56 -4.20 -5.71
C ALA A 132 5.61 -3.09 -5.87
N ALA A 133 6.72 -3.15 -5.12
CA ALA A 133 7.82 -2.20 -5.25
C ALA A 133 8.49 -2.24 -6.63
N ARG A 134 8.61 -3.43 -7.23
CA ARG A 134 9.15 -3.63 -8.58
C ARG A 134 8.18 -3.18 -9.67
N GLY A 135 6.92 -2.89 -9.32
CA GLY A 135 5.88 -2.50 -10.25
C GLY A 135 5.61 -3.60 -11.25
N THR A 136 5.08 -4.73 -10.78
CA THR A 136 4.71 -5.83 -11.69
C THR A 136 3.61 -5.35 -12.63
N THR A 137 3.95 -5.21 -13.90
CA THR A 137 2.96 -5.20 -14.98
C THR A 137 2.35 -6.59 -14.96
N MET A 138 1.08 -6.72 -14.57
CA MET A 138 0.33 -7.95 -14.86
C MET A 138 0.06 -7.93 -16.37
N GLY A 139 1.07 -8.35 -17.14
CA GLY A 139 1.10 -8.26 -18.59
C GLY A 139 2.08 -9.29 -19.15
N ASP A 140 1.50 -10.44 -19.51
CA ASP A 140 1.94 -11.40 -20.52
C ASP A 140 3.30 -12.12 -20.35
N GLY A 141 3.21 -13.42 -20.05
CA GLY A 141 4.28 -14.40 -20.23
C GLY A 141 3.81 -15.53 -21.13
N GLY A 142 3.14 -15.22 -22.25
CA GLY A 142 2.96 -16.18 -23.34
C GLY A 142 4.26 -16.30 -24.14
N GLY A 143 4.98 -17.42 -24.00
CA GLY A 143 6.13 -17.69 -24.87
C GLY A 143 7.18 -18.65 -24.30
N GLN A 144 6.79 -19.88 -23.96
CA GLN A 144 7.74 -21.00 -23.98
C GLN A 144 7.67 -21.64 -25.38
N ALA A 145 8.50 -21.17 -26.30
CA ALA A 145 8.79 -21.88 -27.53
C ALA A 145 9.98 -22.82 -27.28
N ALA A 146 9.73 -24.11 -27.46
CA ALA A 146 10.72 -25.13 -27.74
C ALA A 146 10.31 -25.83 -29.04
#